data_AF-A0A9E5XP50-F1
#
_entry.id   AF-A0A9E5XP50-F1
#
_cell.length_a   1.000
_cell.length_b   1.000
_cell.length_c   1.000
_cell.angle_alpha   90.00
_cell.angle_beta   90.00
_cell.angle_gamma   90.00
#
_symmetry.space_group_name_H-M   'P 1'
#
loop_
_entity.id
_entity.type
_entity.pdbx_description
1 polymer ?
#
loop_
_entity_poly.entity_id
_entity_poly.type
_entity_poly.pdbx_seq_one_letter_code
_entity_poly.pdbx_strand_id
1 'polypeptide(L)'
;MTIYARRDFPWNLYEVLDNLDEHTNNMLLAAWITPNDPAIEAWIRAAADYHPDRVMTSGYHDRVDLRLAALWDALNDVYSITYVSTSFNIGDALFDGLRFQRIRFPSEVLHQRSANCIETTLLWASVAEALQWHPYVVLTPDHAFVLIDADPEGETAYALETTLIGQGNLEDALELGWDEWEDVRAHLLHDDEGYDVVDVWAAREAGILPMPWP
;
A
#
# COMPACT_ATOMS: atom_id res chain seq x y z
N MET A 1 0.81 26.47 -15.05
CA MET A 1 1.68 25.85 -14.03
C MET A 1 0.79 25.38 -12.91
N THR A 2 0.59 24.08 -12.81
CA THR A 2 -0.20 23.45 -11.74
C THR A 2 0.78 22.97 -10.68
N ILE A 3 0.58 23.39 -9.43
CA ILE A 3 1.37 22.95 -8.28
C ILE A 3 0.46 22.04 -7.48
N TYR A 4 0.81 20.76 -7.38
CA TYR A 4 0.05 19.78 -6.61
C TYR A 4 0.41 19.88 -5.13
N ALA A 5 -0.57 19.69 -4.24
CA ALA A 5 -0.24 19.53 -2.85
C ALA A 5 0.44 18.17 -2.66
N ARG A 6 1.33 18.08 -1.67
CA ARG A 6 2.06 16.86 -1.32
C ARG A 6 1.16 15.62 -1.12
N ARG A 7 -0.11 15.83 -0.80
CA ARG A 7 -1.08 14.75 -0.54
C ARG A 7 -2.03 14.49 -1.69
N ASP A 8 -1.91 15.16 -2.84
CA ASP A 8 -2.85 14.98 -3.95
C ASP A 8 -2.27 13.99 -4.96
N PHE A 9 -2.86 12.79 -5.02
CA PHE A 9 -2.56 11.81 -6.07
C PHE A 9 -3.52 12.01 -7.24
N PRO A 10 -3.00 12.23 -8.47
CA PRO A 10 -3.82 12.36 -9.66
C PRO A 10 -4.08 11.00 -10.30
N TRP A 11 -5.35 10.58 -10.34
CA TRP A 11 -5.74 9.27 -10.84
C TRP A 11 -5.71 9.13 -12.36
N ASN A 12 -5.73 10.24 -13.10
CA ASN A 12 -5.91 10.20 -14.55
C ASN A 12 -5.01 11.19 -15.31
N LEU A 13 -3.75 11.36 -14.91
CA LEU A 13 -2.82 12.21 -15.70
C LEU A 13 -2.64 11.69 -17.13
N TYR A 14 -2.80 10.38 -17.35
CA TYR A 14 -2.72 9.76 -18.67
C TYR A 14 -3.79 10.27 -19.64
N GLU A 15 -4.92 10.78 -19.14
CA GLU A 15 -5.95 11.39 -19.99
C GLU A 15 -5.54 12.78 -20.50
N VAL A 16 -4.53 13.43 -19.89
CA VAL A 16 -4.08 14.79 -20.22
C VAL A 16 -2.62 14.90 -20.66
N LEU A 17 -1.82 13.85 -20.48
CA LEU A 17 -0.40 13.79 -20.87
C LEU A 17 -0.19 12.77 -21.99
N ASP A 18 0.18 13.25 -23.18
CA ASP A 18 0.30 12.45 -24.41
C ASP A 18 1.29 11.25 -24.37
N ASN A 19 2.09 11.08 -23.30
CA ASN A 19 3.11 10.02 -23.17
C ASN A 19 3.05 9.31 -21.81
N LEU A 20 1.87 9.21 -21.21
CA LEU A 20 1.66 8.48 -19.98
C LEU A 20 0.47 7.53 -20.20
N ASP A 21 0.66 6.23 -19.97
CA ASP A 21 -0.44 5.28 -19.90
C ASP A 21 -0.94 5.13 -18.45
N GLU A 22 -2.09 4.48 -18.28
CA GLU A 22 -2.75 4.31 -16.98
C GLU A 22 -1.86 3.58 -15.97
N HIS A 23 -1.24 2.47 -16.39
CA HIS A 23 -0.34 1.70 -15.53
C HIS A 23 0.85 2.54 -15.05
N THR A 24 1.50 3.28 -15.96
CA THR A 24 2.61 4.17 -15.61
C THR A 24 2.16 5.31 -14.69
N ASN A 25 0.93 5.81 -14.82
CA ASN A 25 0.35 6.76 -13.86
C ASN A 25 0.19 6.10 -12.48
N ASN A 26 -0.35 4.88 -12.42
CA ASN A 26 -0.55 4.15 -11.17
C ASN A 26 0.76 3.80 -10.48
N MET A 27 1.83 3.51 -11.23
CA MET A 27 3.18 3.31 -10.68
C MET A 27 3.67 4.52 -9.84
N LEU A 28 3.15 5.73 -10.06
CA LEU A 28 3.46 6.90 -9.24
C LEU A 28 3.03 6.74 -7.78
N LEU A 29 2.10 5.83 -7.46
CA LEU A 29 1.74 5.47 -6.08
C LEU A 29 2.96 5.01 -5.28
N ALA A 30 3.94 4.39 -5.94
CA ALA A 30 5.18 3.97 -5.29
C ALA A 30 5.96 5.14 -4.66
N ALA A 31 5.73 6.39 -5.08
CA ALA A 31 6.32 7.57 -4.45
C ALA A 31 5.79 7.81 -3.02
N TRP A 32 4.60 7.28 -2.67
CA TRP A 32 4.05 7.30 -1.31
C TRP A 32 4.49 6.13 -0.45
N ILE A 33 5.15 5.14 -1.04
CA ILE A 33 5.73 4.00 -0.32
C ILE A 33 7.09 4.44 0.22
N THR A 34 7.18 4.63 1.54
CA THR A 34 8.31 5.27 2.23
C THR A 34 8.98 4.29 3.22
N PRO A 35 9.75 3.30 2.73
CA PRO A 35 10.28 2.21 3.57
C PRO A 35 11.31 2.68 4.61
N ASN A 36 12.03 3.76 4.32
CA ASN A 36 13.06 4.33 5.20
C ASN A 36 12.52 5.45 6.11
N ASP A 37 11.20 5.64 6.19
CA ASP A 37 10.61 6.59 7.13
C ASP A 37 10.78 6.07 8.57
N PRO A 38 11.31 6.88 9.51
CA PRO A 38 11.48 6.46 10.92
C PRO A 38 10.20 5.94 11.59
N ALA A 39 9.01 6.35 11.12
CA ALA A 39 7.75 5.81 11.62
C ALA A 39 7.55 4.33 11.23
N ILE A 40 8.04 3.92 10.05
CA ILE A 40 8.04 2.51 9.63
C ILE A 40 9.02 1.70 10.47
N GLU A 41 10.23 2.21 10.71
CA GLU A 41 11.21 1.57 11.60
C GLU A 41 10.65 1.41 13.02
N ALA A 42 9.93 2.42 13.53
CA ALA A 42 9.27 2.36 14.83
C ALA A 42 8.17 1.28 14.87
N TRP A 43 7.41 1.10 13.79
CA TRP A 43 6.42 0.04 13.69
C TRP A 43 7.07 -1.35 13.64
N ILE A 44 8.10 -1.54 12.82
CA ILE A 44 8.88 -2.79 12.80
C ILE A 44 9.43 -3.10 14.19
N ARG A 45 9.95 -2.10 14.90
CA ARG A 45 10.40 -2.27 16.28
C ARG A 45 9.25 -2.70 17.18
N ALA A 46 8.09 -2.06 17.12
CA ALA A 46 6.93 -2.46 17.92
C ALA A 46 6.51 -3.92 17.63
N ALA A 47 6.50 -4.32 16.35
CA ALA A 47 6.21 -5.69 15.93
C ALA A 47 7.17 -6.73 16.54
N ALA A 48 8.45 -6.37 16.75
CA ALA A 48 9.39 -7.27 17.42
C ALA A 48 8.95 -7.64 18.86
N ASP A 49 8.06 -6.89 19.52
CA ASP A 49 7.51 -7.30 20.82
C ASP A 49 6.44 -8.39 20.73
N TYR A 50 5.86 -8.59 19.54
CA TYR A 50 4.81 -9.58 19.23
C TYR A 50 5.38 -10.84 18.56
N HIS A 51 6.55 -10.76 17.93
CA HIS A 51 7.21 -11.94 17.37
C HIS A 51 7.65 -12.91 18.49
N PRO A 52 7.41 -14.23 18.39
CA PRO A 52 7.75 -15.21 19.45
C PRO A 52 9.22 -15.16 19.90
N ASP A 53 10.14 -15.00 18.95
CA ASP A 53 11.58 -14.92 19.22
C ASP A 53 12.09 -13.48 19.45
N ARG A 54 11.20 -12.49 19.38
CA ARG A 54 11.52 -11.05 19.47
C ARG A 54 12.51 -10.55 18.42
N VAL A 55 12.38 -11.06 17.20
CA VAL A 55 13.26 -10.80 16.07
C VAL A 55 12.42 -10.32 14.88
N MET A 56 12.88 -9.24 14.24
CA MET A 56 12.39 -8.77 12.94
C MET A 56 13.60 -8.58 12.04
N THR A 57 13.69 -9.38 10.99
CA THR A 57 14.80 -9.43 10.04
C THR A 57 14.33 -9.12 8.64
N SER A 58 15.24 -8.69 7.78
CA SER A 58 14.95 -8.43 6.36
C SER A 58 15.07 -9.70 5.51
N GLY A 59 14.33 -9.77 4.41
CA GLY A 59 14.31 -10.87 3.45
C GLY A 59 13.50 -12.07 3.94
N TYR A 60 13.78 -13.22 3.33
CA TYR A 60 12.91 -14.40 3.37
C TYR A 60 13.46 -15.58 4.19
N HIS A 61 14.55 -15.39 4.93
CA HIS A 61 15.22 -16.48 5.64
C HIS A 61 14.46 -16.98 6.87
N ASP A 62 13.63 -16.13 7.47
CA ASP A 62 12.77 -16.45 8.60
C ASP A 62 11.30 -16.57 8.16
N ARG A 63 10.46 -17.11 9.04
CA ARG A 63 9.01 -17.26 8.84
C ARG A 63 8.35 -15.90 8.54
N VAL A 64 7.99 -15.66 7.28
CA VAL A 64 7.32 -14.42 6.84
C VAL A 64 5.96 -14.28 7.53
N ASP A 65 5.21 -15.36 7.66
CA ASP A 65 3.91 -15.40 8.33
C ASP A 65 3.95 -14.91 9.77
N LEU A 66 4.96 -15.33 10.56
CA LEU A 66 5.10 -14.88 11.95
C LEU A 66 5.43 -13.39 12.04
N ARG A 67 6.22 -12.87 11.10
CA ARG A 67 6.58 -11.45 11.03
C ARG A 67 5.39 -10.61 10.56
N LEU A 68 4.61 -11.12 9.61
CA LEU A 68 3.36 -10.50 9.15
C LEU A 68 2.33 -10.42 10.29
N ALA A 69 2.15 -11.51 11.04
CA ALA A 69 1.30 -11.53 12.24
C ALA A 69 1.76 -10.53 13.30
N ALA A 70 3.08 -10.49 13.57
CA ALA A 70 3.63 -9.54 14.53
C ALA A 70 3.42 -8.07 14.11
N LEU A 71 3.53 -7.77 12.81
CA LEU A 71 3.22 -6.45 12.27
C LEU A 71 1.74 -6.10 12.45
N TRP A 72 0.84 -7.05 12.16
CA TRP A 72 -0.59 -6.89 12.29
C TRP A 72 -1.00 -6.60 13.74
N ASP A 73 -0.50 -7.40 14.68
CA ASP A 73 -0.81 -7.26 16.11
C ASP A 73 -0.29 -5.92 16.64
N ALA A 74 0.95 -5.55 16.30
CA ALA A 74 1.48 -4.24 16.69
C ALA A 74 0.68 -3.09 16.08
N LEU A 75 0.20 -3.22 14.84
CA LEU A 75 -0.60 -2.18 14.20
C LEU A 75 -1.93 -1.97 14.94
N ASN A 76 -2.61 -3.05 15.30
CA ASN A 76 -3.88 -3.01 16.03
C ASN A 76 -3.72 -2.47 17.45
N ASP A 77 -2.74 -2.97 18.21
CA ASP A 77 -2.59 -2.66 19.63
C ASP A 77 -1.94 -1.29 19.89
N VAL A 78 -0.94 -0.90 19.09
CA VAL A 78 -0.14 0.31 19.33
C VAL A 78 -0.72 1.54 18.62
N TYR A 79 -1.18 1.34 17.38
CA TYR A 79 -1.64 2.43 16.53
C TYR A 79 -3.17 2.50 16.46
N SER A 80 -3.87 1.36 16.52
CA SER A 80 -5.33 1.29 16.53
C SER A 80 -5.96 2.12 15.41
N ILE A 81 -5.52 1.87 14.18
CA ILE A 81 -5.98 2.61 12.99
C ILE A 81 -7.48 2.40 12.81
N THR A 82 -8.22 3.49 12.62
CA THR A 82 -9.65 3.47 12.26
C THR A 82 -9.83 3.80 10.79
N TYR A 83 -10.69 3.05 10.10
CA TYR A 83 -11.02 3.37 8.72
C TYR A 83 -11.73 4.74 8.63
N VAL A 84 -11.13 5.68 7.92
CA VAL A 84 -11.66 7.03 7.70
C VAL A 84 -11.37 7.43 6.27
N SER A 85 -12.43 7.52 5.45
CA SER A 85 -12.36 8.05 4.09
C SER A 85 -12.99 9.44 4.03
N THR A 86 -12.17 10.47 3.90
CA THR A 86 -12.61 11.85 3.66
C THR A 86 -12.17 12.30 2.27
N SER A 87 -13.12 12.45 1.36
CA SER A 87 -12.90 12.64 -0.07
C SER A 87 -12.76 14.10 -0.53
N PHE A 88 -12.54 15.06 0.38
CA PHE A 88 -12.41 16.45 -0.05
C PHE A 88 -11.10 16.64 -0.83
N ASN A 89 -11.23 16.84 -2.15
CA ASN A 89 -10.17 17.32 -3.02
C ASN A 89 -10.65 18.56 -3.80
N ILE A 90 -9.90 19.66 -3.71
CA ILE A 90 -10.22 20.89 -4.45
C ILE A 90 -9.81 20.79 -5.93
N GLY A 91 -8.94 19.83 -6.26
CA GLY A 91 -8.44 19.58 -7.61
C GLY A 91 -9.55 19.29 -8.60
N ASP A 92 -10.50 18.42 -8.25
CA ASP A 92 -11.65 18.07 -9.09
C ASP A 92 -12.52 19.30 -9.43
N ALA A 93 -12.57 20.28 -8.52
CA ALA A 93 -13.35 21.52 -8.71
C ALA A 93 -12.59 22.59 -9.51
N LEU A 94 -11.26 22.52 -9.56
CA LEU A 94 -10.39 23.54 -10.16
C LEU A 94 -9.81 23.12 -11.51
N PHE A 95 -9.69 21.83 -11.77
CA PHE A 95 -9.08 21.29 -12.99
C PHE A 95 -10.08 20.40 -13.74
N ASP A 96 -10.59 20.93 -14.85
CA ASP A 96 -11.51 20.20 -15.70
C ASP A 96 -10.86 18.90 -16.21
N GLY A 97 -11.57 17.79 -16.05
CA GLY A 97 -11.13 16.47 -16.48
C GLY A 97 -10.08 15.78 -15.61
N LEU A 98 -9.58 16.35 -14.51
CA LEU A 98 -8.65 15.66 -13.60
C LEU A 98 -9.35 15.16 -12.34
N ARG A 99 -9.03 13.92 -11.95
CA ARG A 99 -9.51 13.26 -10.73
C ARG A 99 -8.38 13.17 -9.72
N PHE A 100 -8.61 13.64 -8.50
CA PHE A 100 -7.62 13.61 -7.44
C PHE A 100 -8.14 12.93 -6.18
N GLN A 101 -7.26 12.20 -5.51
CA GLN A 101 -7.51 11.74 -4.16
C GLN A 101 -6.43 12.25 -3.23
N ARG A 102 -6.89 12.70 -2.07
CA ARG A 102 -5.98 12.99 -0.98
C ARG A 102 -5.45 11.69 -0.38
N ILE A 103 -4.14 11.46 -0.47
CA ILE A 103 -3.41 10.32 0.09
C ILE A 103 -2.35 10.84 1.09
N ARG A 104 -2.50 10.45 2.36
CA ARG A 104 -1.51 10.70 3.42
C ARG A 104 -0.34 9.71 3.33
N PHE A 105 0.82 10.14 3.81
CA PHE A 105 1.97 9.25 3.93
C PHE A 105 1.79 8.23 5.07
N PRO A 106 2.51 7.09 5.01
CA PRO A 106 2.53 6.09 6.07
C PRO A 106 2.79 6.66 7.48
N SER A 107 3.75 7.59 7.65
CA SER A 107 4.00 8.26 8.93
C SER A 107 2.82 9.09 9.43
N GLU A 108 2.10 9.74 8.51
CA GLU A 108 0.90 10.51 8.84
C GLU A 108 -0.26 9.60 9.22
N VAL A 109 -0.40 8.44 8.56
CA VAL A 109 -1.39 7.40 8.91
C VAL A 109 -1.14 6.86 10.32
N LEU A 110 0.09 6.44 10.61
CA LEU A 110 0.48 5.94 11.93
C LEU A 110 0.27 7.00 13.02
N HIS A 111 0.62 8.26 12.74
CA HIS A 111 0.44 9.36 13.69
C HIS A 111 -1.03 9.70 13.94
N GLN A 112 -1.85 9.77 12.89
CA GLN A 112 -3.25 10.18 12.96
C GLN A 112 -4.20 9.02 13.29
N ARG A 113 -3.70 7.78 13.28
CA ARG A 113 -4.46 6.56 13.61
C ARG A 113 -5.73 6.41 12.79
N SER A 114 -5.67 6.84 11.54
CA SER A 114 -6.78 6.75 10.60
C SER A 114 -6.29 6.71 9.17
N ALA A 115 -6.94 5.89 8.35
CA ALA A 115 -6.62 5.72 6.94
C ALA A 115 -7.82 5.20 6.14
N ASN A 116 -7.81 5.40 4.82
CA ASN A 116 -8.64 4.66 3.88
C ASN A 116 -7.85 3.50 3.23
N CYS A 117 -8.47 2.76 2.31
CA CYS A 117 -7.91 1.55 1.68
C CYS A 117 -6.55 1.78 1.01
N ILE A 118 -6.40 2.85 0.21
CA ILE A 118 -5.12 3.11 -0.46
C ILE A 118 -4.03 3.55 0.55
N GLU A 119 -4.39 4.34 1.57
CA GLU A 119 -3.44 4.76 2.60
C GLU A 119 -2.93 3.58 3.45
N THR A 120 -3.80 2.63 3.80
CA THR A 120 -3.39 1.40 4.52
C THR A 120 -2.58 0.46 3.62
N THR A 121 -2.95 0.34 2.35
CA THR A 121 -2.20 -0.44 1.35
C THR A 121 -0.76 0.08 1.20
N LEU A 122 -0.58 1.40 1.06
CA LEU A 122 0.74 2.03 0.94
C LEU A 122 1.56 1.93 2.23
N LEU A 123 0.90 1.98 3.40
CA LEU A 123 1.55 1.73 4.69
C LEU A 123 2.12 0.30 4.75
N TRP A 124 1.34 -0.71 4.37
CA TRP A 124 1.80 -2.10 4.37
C TRP A 124 2.87 -2.37 3.32
N ALA A 125 2.72 -1.82 2.11
CA ALA A 125 3.76 -1.91 1.09
C ALA A 125 5.08 -1.28 1.58
N SER A 126 5.01 -0.19 2.36
CA SER A 126 6.20 0.46 2.92
C SER A 126 6.94 -0.42 3.92
N VAL A 127 6.21 -1.10 4.82
CA VAL A 127 6.86 -1.99 5.80
C VAL A 127 7.37 -3.27 5.16
N ALA A 128 6.67 -3.79 4.14
CA ALA A 128 7.12 -4.93 3.36
C ALA A 128 8.43 -4.62 2.63
N GLU A 129 8.50 -3.48 1.92
CA GLU A 129 9.73 -3.04 1.25
C GLU A 129 10.87 -2.77 2.26
N ALA A 130 10.58 -2.19 3.42
CA ALA A 130 11.57 -1.99 4.49
C ALA A 130 12.15 -3.31 5.02
N LEU A 131 11.33 -4.36 5.06
CA LEU A 131 11.75 -5.73 5.40
C LEU A 131 12.33 -6.49 4.20
N GLN A 132 12.63 -5.83 3.07
CA GLN A 132 13.12 -6.47 1.84
C GLN A 132 12.24 -7.61 1.34
N TRP A 133 10.92 -7.47 1.52
CA TRP A 133 9.94 -8.25 0.79
C TRP A 133 9.57 -7.53 -0.50
N HIS A 134 8.93 -8.25 -1.41
CA HIS A 134 8.43 -7.74 -2.68
C HIS A 134 6.91 -7.46 -2.55
N PRO A 135 6.51 -6.20 -2.34
CA PRO A 135 5.10 -5.83 -2.31
C PRO A 135 4.58 -5.42 -3.69
N TYR A 136 3.28 -5.61 -3.87
CA TYR A 136 2.50 -5.10 -4.99
C TYR A 136 1.28 -4.36 -4.44
N VAL A 137 0.95 -3.23 -5.05
CA VAL A 137 -0.31 -2.51 -4.78
C VAL A 137 -1.32 -2.98 -5.81
N VAL A 138 -2.36 -3.67 -5.33
CA VAL A 138 -3.44 -4.17 -6.17
C VAL A 138 -4.57 -3.15 -6.18
N LEU A 139 -5.01 -2.77 -7.37
CA LEU A 139 -6.04 -1.76 -7.60
C LEU A 139 -7.27 -2.39 -8.23
N THR A 140 -8.44 -1.98 -7.75
CA THR A 140 -9.74 -2.18 -8.39
C THR A 140 -10.38 -0.80 -8.60
N PRO A 141 -11.51 -0.70 -9.33
CA PRO A 141 -12.15 0.59 -9.59
C PRO A 141 -12.50 1.42 -8.34
N ASP A 142 -12.74 0.79 -7.19
CA ASP A 142 -13.16 1.46 -5.96
C ASP A 142 -12.34 1.08 -4.71
N HIS A 143 -11.36 0.20 -4.83
CA HIS A 143 -10.63 -0.37 -3.71
C HIS A 143 -9.15 -0.62 -4.01
N ALA A 144 -8.37 -0.81 -2.95
CA ALA A 144 -6.97 -1.15 -3.04
C ALA A 144 -6.55 -2.01 -1.83
N PHE A 145 -5.72 -3.01 -2.10
CA PHE A 145 -5.11 -3.88 -1.10
C PHE A 145 -3.67 -4.23 -1.50
N VAL A 146 -2.94 -4.90 -0.61
CA VAL A 146 -1.52 -5.23 -0.82
C VAL A 146 -1.35 -6.73 -1.04
N LEU A 147 -0.54 -7.08 -2.03
CA LEU A 147 0.01 -8.43 -2.20
C LEU A 147 1.49 -8.39 -1.77
N ILE A 148 1.95 -9.39 -1.03
CA ILE A 148 3.34 -9.48 -0.56
C ILE A 148 3.83 -10.89 -0.84
N ASP A 149 4.92 -11.02 -1.62
CA ASP A 149 5.54 -12.31 -1.82
C ASP A 149 5.98 -12.90 -0.46
N ALA A 150 5.75 -14.19 -0.27
CA ALA A 150 6.08 -14.93 0.95
C ALA A 150 7.40 -15.72 0.84
N ASP A 151 7.95 -15.81 -0.37
CA ASP A 151 9.24 -16.40 -0.71
C ASP A 151 9.95 -15.52 -1.76
N PRO A 152 11.29 -15.66 -1.93
CA PRO A 152 12.03 -14.80 -2.86
C PRO A 152 11.79 -15.15 -4.34
N GLU A 153 11.15 -16.28 -4.63
CA GLU A 153 10.80 -16.69 -5.99
C GLU A 153 9.43 -16.14 -6.44
N GLY A 154 8.62 -15.62 -5.52
CA GLY A 154 7.24 -15.17 -5.78
C GLY A 154 6.28 -16.33 -6.06
N GLU A 155 6.59 -17.54 -5.61
CA GLU A 155 5.72 -18.73 -5.82
C GLU A 155 4.52 -18.74 -4.88
N THR A 156 4.68 -18.14 -3.70
CA THR A 156 3.66 -17.94 -2.69
C THR A 156 3.59 -16.48 -2.28
N ALA A 157 2.38 -16.01 -1.96
CA ALA A 157 2.14 -14.63 -1.58
C ALA A 157 1.01 -14.53 -0.54
N TYR A 158 1.00 -13.41 0.19
CA TYR A 158 -0.08 -13.00 1.07
C TYR A 158 -0.81 -11.83 0.43
N ALA A 159 -2.11 -11.99 0.15
CA ALA A 159 -2.99 -10.90 -0.18
C ALA A 159 -3.65 -10.42 1.11
N LEU A 160 -3.40 -9.17 1.50
CA LEU A 160 -3.84 -8.64 2.78
C LEU A 160 -4.93 -7.58 2.58
N GLU A 161 -6.15 -7.90 3.00
CA GLU A 161 -7.25 -6.94 2.97
C GLU A 161 -7.14 -5.94 4.13
N THR A 162 -6.68 -4.74 3.80
CA THR A 162 -6.24 -3.77 4.80
C THR A 162 -7.39 -2.99 5.46
N THR A 163 -8.62 -3.07 4.97
CA THR A 163 -9.79 -2.44 5.61
C THR A 163 -10.21 -3.11 6.91
N LEU A 164 -9.82 -4.37 7.12
CA LEU A 164 -10.09 -5.11 8.35
C LEU A 164 -9.16 -4.72 9.51
N ILE A 165 -8.18 -3.85 9.28
CA ILE A 165 -7.35 -3.30 10.36
C ILE A 165 -8.24 -2.60 11.39
N GLY A 166 -8.08 -2.97 12.66
CA GLY A 166 -8.89 -2.47 13.77
C GLY A 166 -10.31 -3.04 13.85
N GLN A 167 -10.71 -3.93 12.94
CA GLN A 167 -12.07 -4.50 12.89
C GLN A 167 -12.10 -6.04 12.90
N GLY A 168 -11.03 -6.70 12.42
CA GLY A 168 -10.93 -8.16 12.31
C GLY A 168 -9.58 -8.71 12.75
N ASN A 169 -9.39 -10.01 12.57
CA ASN A 169 -8.12 -10.69 12.80
C ASN A 169 -7.32 -10.86 11.48
N LEU A 170 -6.05 -11.25 11.57
CA LEU A 170 -5.19 -11.40 10.39
C LEU A 170 -5.67 -12.51 9.44
N GLU A 171 -6.17 -13.63 9.97
CA GLU A 171 -6.65 -14.75 9.16
C GLU A 171 -7.82 -14.32 8.27
N ASP A 172 -8.81 -13.62 8.84
CA ASP A 172 -9.95 -13.07 8.09
C ASP A 172 -9.47 -12.09 6.99
N ALA A 173 -8.45 -11.27 7.28
CA ALA A 173 -7.90 -10.30 6.33
C ALA A 173 -7.12 -10.96 5.18
N LEU A 174 -6.45 -12.08 5.46
CA LEU A 174 -5.75 -12.86 4.44
C LEU A 174 -6.71 -13.69 3.58
N GLU A 175 -7.76 -14.26 4.19
CA GLU A 175 -8.80 -15.00 3.46
C GLU A 175 -9.55 -14.08 2.50
N LEU A 176 -10.04 -12.93 3.00
CA LEU A 176 -10.74 -11.95 2.18
C LEU A 176 -9.84 -11.37 1.09
N GLY A 177 -8.60 -11.01 1.44
CA GLY A 177 -7.63 -10.50 0.46
C GLY A 177 -7.33 -11.51 -0.64
N TRP A 178 -7.29 -12.81 -0.32
CA TRP A 178 -7.08 -13.85 -1.32
C TRP A 178 -8.28 -14.01 -2.26
N ASP A 179 -9.50 -14.00 -1.72
CA ASP A 179 -10.72 -14.03 -2.54
C ASP A 179 -10.78 -12.83 -3.49
N GLU A 180 -10.46 -11.62 -3.01
CA GLU A 180 -10.38 -10.42 -3.85
C GLU A 180 -9.27 -10.52 -4.90
N TRP A 181 -8.11 -11.09 -4.57
CA TRP A 181 -7.03 -11.33 -5.52
C TRP A 181 -7.43 -12.28 -6.64
N GLU A 182 -8.19 -13.33 -6.35
CA GLU A 182 -8.65 -14.26 -7.38
C GLU A 182 -9.60 -13.59 -8.39
N ASP A 183 -10.47 -12.69 -7.91
CA ASP A 183 -11.36 -11.88 -8.73
C ASP A 183 -10.57 -10.87 -9.60
N VAL A 184 -9.67 -10.10 -8.98
CA VAL A 184 -8.80 -9.15 -9.71
C VAL A 184 -7.98 -9.86 -10.77
N ARG A 185 -7.40 -11.03 -10.47
CA ARG A 185 -6.62 -11.81 -11.44
C ARG A 185 -7.48 -12.22 -12.64
N ALA A 186 -8.76 -12.52 -12.46
CA ALA A 186 -9.67 -12.81 -13.56
C ALA A 186 -9.88 -11.57 -14.44
N HIS A 187 -10.06 -10.39 -13.84
CA HIS A 187 -10.21 -9.11 -14.55
C HIS A 187 -8.94 -8.71 -15.33
N LEU A 188 -7.75 -8.84 -14.72
CA LEU A 188 -6.47 -8.57 -15.39
C LEU A 188 -6.25 -9.45 -16.62
N LEU A 189 -6.69 -10.72 -16.59
CA LEU A 189 -6.61 -11.61 -17.76
C LEU A 189 -7.49 -11.18 -18.93
N HIS A 190 -8.53 -10.38 -18.66
CA HIS A 190 -9.44 -9.84 -19.66
C HIS A 190 -9.13 -8.39 -20.07
N ASP A 191 -8.11 -7.77 -19.45
CA ASP A 191 -7.77 -6.36 -19.66
C ASP A 191 -8.94 -5.40 -19.34
N ASP A 192 -9.68 -5.72 -18.26
CA ASP A 192 -10.81 -4.92 -17.81
C ASP A 192 -10.33 -3.58 -17.20
N GLU A 193 -10.98 -2.47 -17.57
CA GLU A 193 -10.61 -1.12 -17.11
C GLU A 193 -10.69 -0.97 -15.58
N GLY A 194 -9.74 -0.21 -15.01
CA GLY A 194 -9.71 0.11 -13.58
C GLY A 194 -9.12 -0.99 -12.68
N TYR A 195 -8.64 -2.09 -13.25
CA TYR A 195 -7.88 -3.11 -12.53
C TYR A 195 -6.40 -3.01 -12.88
N ASP A 196 -5.54 -3.01 -11.86
CA ASP A 196 -4.09 -2.89 -12.07
C ASP A 196 -3.30 -3.50 -10.91
N VAL A 197 -2.05 -3.86 -11.16
CA VAL A 197 -1.11 -4.32 -10.14
C VAL A 197 0.19 -3.55 -10.30
N VAL A 198 0.46 -2.67 -9.34
CA VAL A 198 1.70 -1.90 -9.29
C VAL A 198 2.75 -2.71 -8.56
N ASP A 199 3.71 -3.23 -9.31
CA ASP A 199 4.95 -3.79 -8.77
C ASP A 199 5.85 -2.66 -8.24
N VAL A 200 6.09 -2.66 -6.93
CA VAL A 200 6.86 -1.61 -6.25
C VAL A 200 8.32 -1.61 -6.69
N TRP A 201 8.91 -2.79 -6.92
CA TRP A 201 10.30 -2.90 -7.37
C TRP A 201 10.44 -2.46 -8.83
N ALA A 202 9.49 -2.83 -9.70
CA ALA A 202 9.45 -2.32 -11.08
C ALA A 202 9.33 -0.78 -11.08
N ALA A 203 8.55 -0.20 -10.17
CA ALA A 203 8.48 1.25 -10.00
C ALA A 203 9.83 1.85 -9.56
N ARG A 204 10.59 1.18 -8.67
CA ARG A 204 11.95 1.61 -8.32
C ARG A 204 12.90 1.57 -9.52
N GLU A 205 12.84 0.50 -10.32
CA GLU A 205 13.66 0.36 -11.54
C GLU A 205 13.32 1.44 -12.58
N ALA A 206 12.05 1.83 -12.66
CA ALA A 206 11.58 2.94 -13.48
C ALA A 206 11.98 4.34 -12.93
N GLY A 207 12.63 4.39 -11.76
CA GLY A 207 13.12 5.63 -11.15
C GLY A 207 12.08 6.36 -10.27
N ILE A 208 10.97 5.71 -9.94
CA ILE A 208 9.96 6.24 -9.02
C ILE A 208 10.43 5.92 -7.59
N LEU A 209 11.17 6.87 -7.02
CA LEU A 209 11.74 6.74 -5.69
C LEU A 209 10.76 7.25 -4.61
N PRO A 210 10.89 6.77 -3.37
CA PRO A 210 10.11 7.29 -2.24
C PRO A 210 10.24 8.80 -2.14
N MET A 211 9.11 9.50 -1.94
CA MET A 211 9.16 10.91 -1.58
C MET A 211 9.85 11.08 -0.22
N PRO A 212 10.60 12.18 -0.03
CA PRO A 212 11.14 12.53 1.28
C PRO A 212 9.99 12.63 2.30
N TRP A 213 10.16 11.94 3.43
CA TRP A 213 9.18 11.96 4.51
C TRP A 213 9.08 13.36 5.15
N PRO A 214 7.90 13.71 5.72
CA PRO A 214 7.64 14.98 6.41
C PRO A 214 8.60 15.35 7.54
#